data_AF-A0A679IB08-F1
#
_entry.id   AF-A0A679IB08-F1
#
_cell.length_a   1.000
_cell.length_b   1.000
_cell.length_c   1.000
_cell.angle_alpha   90.00
_cell.angle_beta   90.00
_cell.angle_gamma   90.00
#
_symmetry.space_group_name_H-M   'P 1'
#
loop_
_entity.id
_entity.type
_entity.pdbx_description
1 polymer ?
#
loop_
_entity_poly.entity_id
_entity_poly.type
_entity_poly.pdbx_seq_one_letter_code
_entity_poly.pdbx_strand_id
1 'polypeptide(L)'
;MFGLLQPNKEKVGRRLKLIKDEMNISFTEFGSRLGLKKPTISSYVQGYNLAPLDVIEKVAKISGRSVGWFYFGETEEYIADYLTLTGQGELVKEYPDIVKQIKEEFFTGDFKNPGWENEVGYPMEEFIDDCFSDFSPSILDRYIGKIVTQQIDESEKLKNLSDKEKGEAVAFVYQEVMDYVEMSGEVKYGEEEKVIRLVEDSISNLAKRGKIEFSEEYLVGRLVNILDDDAETARIISTLSLNLTGKAFSPLFGGKELIEIFQAMRPALMKLYAEKSRDELYDWFEK
;
A
#
# COMPACT_ATOMS: atom_id res chain seq x y z
N MET A 1 -2.61 -7.46 29.39
CA MET A 1 -1.81 -6.23 29.30
C MET A 1 -2.06 -5.62 27.93
N PHE A 2 -2.30 -4.30 27.83
CA PHE A 2 -2.51 -3.65 26.53
C PHE A 2 -1.26 -3.80 25.64
N GLY A 3 -1.47 -3.86 24.32
CA GLY A 3 -0.40 -3.94 23.31
C GLY A 3 0.41 -2.66 23.17
N LEU A 4 0.98 -2.39 22.01
CA LEU A 4 1.62 -1.12 21.69
C LEU A 4 0.67 0.07 21.92
N LEU A 5 -0.59 -0.03 21.47
CA LEU A 5 -1.57 1.04 21.67
C LEU A 5 -2.09 1.07 23.11
N GLN A 6 -1.75 2.14 23.82
CA GLN A 6 -2.16 2.35 25.22
C GLN A 6 -3.44 3.21 25.31
N PRO A 7 -4.36 2.94 26.26
CA PRO A 7 -5.55 3.74 26.43
C PRO A 7 -5.24 5.20 26.79
N ASN A 8 -5.94 6.13 26.14
CA ASN A 8 -5.84 7.55 26.47
C ASN A 8 -6.80 7.92 27.61
N LYS A 9 -6.25 8.29 28.77
CA LYS A 9 -7.02 8.63 29.98
C LYS A 9 -8.08 9.72 29.77
N GLU A 10 -7.84 10.69 28.89
CA GLU A 10 -8.82 11.74 28.59
C GLU A 10 -9.95 11.22 27.69
N LYS A 11 -9.64 10.42 26.67
CA LYS A 11 -10.66 9.74 25.84
C LYS A 11 -11.54 8.84 26.72
N VAL A 12 -10.93 8.05 27.60
CA VAL A 12 -11.63 7.19 28.57
C VAL A 12 -12.53 8.02 29.49
N GLY A 13 -12.00 9.11 30.06
CA GLY A 13 -12.77 10.01 30.91
C GLY A 13 -13.99 10.61 30.21
N ARG A 14 -13.85 11.02 28.95
CA ARG A 14 -14.97 11.51 28.12
C ARG A 14 -16.03 10.44 27.90
N ARG A 15 -15.65 9.18 27.63
CA ARG A 15 -16.59 8.07 27.46
C ARG A 15 -17.32 7.71 28.77
N LEU A 16 -16.62 7.77 29.91
CA LEU A 16 -17.26 7.65 31.23
C LEU A 16 -18.26 8.79 31.50
N LYS A 17 -17.93 10.01 31.10
CA LYS A 17 -18.85 11.15 31.18
C LYS A 17 -20.10 10.92 30.35
N LEU A 18 -19.92 10.45 29.10
CA LEU A 18 -21.02 10.16 28.18
C LEU A 18 -22.02 9.19 28.81
N ILE A 19 -21.56 8.07 29.36
CA ILE A 19 -22.45 7.10 30.04
C ILE A 19 -23.16 7.73 31.24
N LYS A 20 -22.45 8.50 32.07
CA LYS A 20 -23.06 9.20 33.21
C LYS A 20 -24.18 10.14 32.76
N ASP A 21 -23.95 10.86 31.66
CA ASP A 21 -24.89 11.82 31.10
C ASP A 21 -26.09 11.10 30.44
N GLU A 22 -25.87 10.01 29.69
CA GLU A 22 -26.92 9.14 29.12
C GLU A 22 -27.82 8.53 30.20
N MET A 23 -27.24 8.13 31.33
CA MET A 23 -27.98 7.63 32.50
C MET A 23 -28.70 8.73 33.28
N ASN A 24 -28.45 10.00 32.97
CA ASN A 24 -28.98 11.18 33.67
C ASN A 24 -28.74 11.16 35.20
N ILE A 25 -27.53 10.79 35.62
CA ILE A 25 -27.14 10.70 37.03
C ILE A 25 -26.04 11.69 37.42
N SER A 26 -25.99 12.02 38.71
CA SER A 26 -24.92 12.85 39.28
C SER A 26 -23.61 12.08 39.43
N PHE A 27 -22.47 12.78 39.56
CA PHE A 27 -21.19 12.14 39.88
C PHE A 27 -21.20 11.36 41.20
N THR A 28 -21.98 11.83 42.18
CA THR A 28 -22.12 11.13 43.46
C THR A 28 -22.82 9.79 43.27
N GLU A 29 -23.92 9.79 42.53
CA GLU A 29 -24.69 8.58 42.23
C GLU A 29 -23.89 7.62 41.35
N PHE A 30 -23.19 8.13 40.33
CA PHE A 30 -22.36 7.32 39.45
C PHE A 30 -21.21 6.66 40.21
N GLY A 31 -20.52 7.40 41.08
CA GLY A 31 -19.50 6.84 41.97
C GLY A 31 -20.08 5.77 42.89
N SER A 32 -21.23 6.04 43.51
CA SER A 32 -21.91 5.11 44.43
C SER A 32 -22.21 3.76 43.77
N ARG A 33 -22.76 3.76 42.54
CA ARG A 33 -23.06 2.54 41.76
C ARG A 33 -21.82 1.70 41.45
N LEU A 34 -20.65 2.32 41.42
CA LEU A 34 -19.37 1.67 41.14
C LEU A 34 -18.60 1.31 42.43
N GLY A 35 -19.13 1.66 43.61
CA GLY A 35 -18.46 1.51 44.90
C GLY A 35 -17.32 2.52 45.12
N LEU A 36 -17.35 3.67 44.43
CA LEU A 36 -16.32 4.69 44.43
C LEU A 36 -16.79 5.98 45.13
N LYS A 37 -15.85 6.69 45.76
CA LYS A 37 -16.11 8.04 46.28
C LYS A 37 -16.21 9.05 45.13
N LYS A 38 -17.02 10.10 45.30
CA LYS A 38 -17.19 11.19 44.31
C LYS A 38 -15.86 11.75 43.77
N PRO A 39 -14.83 12.04 44.59
CA PRO A 39 -13.55 12.56 44.07
C PRO A 39 -12.84 11.57 43.15
N THR A 40 -12.93 10.27 43.43
CA THR A 40 -12.29 9.21 42.63
C THR A 40 -12.91 9.10 41.24
N ILE A 41 -14.24 8.98 41.16
CA ILE A 41 -14.92 8.93 39.85
C ILE A 41 -14.78 10.25 39.09
N SER A 42 -14.78 11.39 39.79
CA SER A 42 -14.50 12.69 39.18
C SER A 42 -13.09 12.72 38.58
N SER A 43 -12.10 12.15 39.24
CA SER A 43 -10.73 12.08 38.72
C SER A 43 -10.63 11.29 37.42
N TYR A 44 -11.39 10.21 37.28
CA TYR A 44 -11.40 9.40 36.06
C TYR A 44 -12.15 10.10 34.93
N VAL A 45 -13.32 10.66 35.21
CA VAL A 45 -14.14 11.35 34.20
C VAL A 45 -13.44 12.59 33.65
N GLN A 46 -12.67 13.30 34.47
CA GLN A 46 -11.86 14.45 34.03
C GLN A 46 -10.56 14.03 33.31
N GLY A 47 -10.25 12.73 33.24
CA GLY A 47 -9.02 12.23 32.61
C GLY A 47 -7.74 12.50 33.40
N TYR A 48 -7.82 12.85 34.68
CA TYR A 48 -6.63 13.03 35.51
C TYR A 48 -5.91 11.70 35.73
N ASN A 49 -6.68 10.65 36.02
CA ASN A 49 -6.23 9.27 36.22
C ASN A 49 -6.97 8.33 35.26
N LEU A 50 -6.29 7.29 34.78
CA LEU A 50 -6.94 6.22 34.00
C LEU A 50 -7.78 5.35 34.95
N ALA A 51 -9.02 5.03 34.56
CA ALA A 51 -9.85 4.13 35.33
C ALA A 51 -9.30 2.68 35.26
N PRO A 52 -9.16 1.99 36.40
CA PRO A 52 -8.70 0.61 36.42
C PRO A 52 -9.75 -0.34 35.81
N LEU A 53 -9.29 -1.52 35.38
CA LEU A 53 -10.11 -2.50 34.68
C LEU A 53 -11.37 -2.88 35.47
N ASP A 54 -11.27 -3.10 36.77
CA ASP A 54 -12.41 -3.47 37.62
C ASP A 54 -13.52 -2.41 37.63
N VAL A 55 -13.15 -1.13 37.50
CA VAL A 55 -14.09 -0.02 37.37
C VAL A 55 -14.71 -0.01 35.99
N ILE A 56 -13.91 -0.19 34.93
CA ILE A 56 -14.41 -0.24 33.56
C ILE A 56 -15.37 -1.43 33.36
N GLU A 57 -15.05 -2.62 33.86
CA GLU A 57 -15.92 -3.80 33.81
C GLU A 57 -17.28 -3.56 34.47
N LYS A 58 -17.29 -2.89 35.63
CA LYS A 58 -18.54 -2.50 36.31
C LYS A 58 -19.35 -1.53 35.46
N VAL A 59 -18.72 -0.49 34.91
CA VAL A 59 -19.42 0.49 34.06
C VAL A 59 -19.94 -0.19 32.79
N ALA A 60 -19.13 -1.03 32.14
CA ALA A 60 -19.49 -1.83 30.97
C ALA A 60 -20.73 -2.69 31.21
N LYS A 61 -20.79 -3.38 32.34
CA LYS A 61 -21.95 -4.18 32.73
C LYS A 61 -23.22 -3.32 32.93
N ILE A 62 -23.08 -2.11 33.44
CA ILE A 62 -24.21 -1.20 33.69
C ILE A 62 -24.70 -0.54 32.39
N SER A 63 -23.78 -0.15 31.50
CA SER A 63 -24.10 0.57 30.26
C SER A 63 -24.42 -0.33 29.08
N GLY A 64 -24.04 -1.61 29.14
CA GLY A 64 -24.12 -2.53 28.00
C GLY A 64 -23.06 -2.29 26.91
N ARG A 65 -22.07 -1.42 27.16
CA ARG A 65 -20.92 -1.20 26.27
C ARG A 65 -19.78 -2.18 26.59
N SER A 66 -18.96 -2.53 25.61
CA SER A 66 -17.79 -3.40 25.84
C SER A 66 -16.68 -2.67 26.58
N VAL A 67 -15.78 -3.43 27.22
CA VAL A 67 -14.56 -2.90 27.86
C VAL A 67 -13.68 -2.18 26.82
N GLY A 68 -13.50 -2.77 25.64
CA GLY A 68 -12.75 -2.17 24.53
C GLY A 68 -13.29 -0.80 24.13
N TRP A 69 -14.61 -0.62 24.17
CA TRP A 69 -15.23 0.66 23.82
C TRP A 69 -14.82 1.80 24.76
N PHE A 70 -14.75 1.54 26.07
CA PHE A 70 -14.29 2.55 27.02
C PHE A 70 -12.83 2.93 26.79
N TYR A 71 -11.96 1.94 26.58
CA TYR A 71 -10.53 2.18 26.41
C TYR A 71 -10.19 2.83 25.08
N PHE A 72 -10.76 2.34 23.99
CA PHE A 72 -10.28 2.65 22.65
C PHE A 72 -11.31 3.31 21.74
N GLY A 73 -12.62 3.16 21.97
CA GLY A 73 -13.66 3.84 21.18
C GLY A 73 -14.45 2.85 20.34
N GLU A 74 -14.79 3.16 19.10
CA GLU A 74 -15.25 2.11 18.18
C GLU A 74 -14.05 1.27 17.69
N THR A 75 -14.30 0.07 17.17
CA THR A 75 -13.23 -0.80 16.63
C THR A 75 -12.46 -0.12 15.50
N GLU A 76 -13.15 0.67 14.66
CA GLU A 76 -12.50 1.49 13.62
C GLU A 76 -11.56 2.55 14.21
N GLU A 77 -11.95 3.20 15.32
CA GLU A 77 -11.07 4.16 16.01
C GLU A 77 -9.81 3.47 16.51
N TYR A 78 -9.94 2.27 17.06
CA TYR A 78 -8.81 1.48 17.54
C TYR A 78 -7.83 1.11 16.41
N ILE A 79 -8.35 0.58 15.30
CA ILE A 79 -7.54 0.21 14.12
C ILE A 79 -6.85 1.46 13.55
N ALA A 80 -7.58 2.56 13.39
CA ALA A 80 -7.03 3.81 12.86
C ALA A 80 -5.97 4.44 13.78
N ASP A 81 -6.22 4.47 15.10
CA ASP A 81 -5.26 4.98 16.09
C ASP A 81 -3.98 4.11 16.09
N TYR A 82 -4.11 2.78 15.98
CA TYR A 82 -2.98 1.87 15.88
C TYR A 82 -2.16 2.09 14.60
N LEU A 83 -2.80 2.11 13.42
CA LEU A 83 -2.11 2.37 12.15
C LEU A 83 -1.44 3.75 12.13
N THR A 84 -2.07 4.75 12.75
CA THR A 84 -1.46 6.08 12.90
C THR A 84 -0.21 6.01 13.79
N LEU A 85 -0.27 5.26 14.89
CA LEU A 85 0.85 5.08 15.82
C LEU A 85 2.05 4.38 15.15
N THR A 86 1.81 3.44 14.24
CA THR A 86 2.85 2.72 13.49
C THR A 86 3.35 3.49 12.26
N GLY A 87 2.91 4.74 12.08
CA GLY A 87 3.41 5.66 11.05
C GLY A 87 2.58 5.70 9.77
N GLN A 88 1.40 5.07 9.73
CA GLN A 88 0.53 5.01 8.56
C GLN A 88 -0.59 6.07 8.57
N GLY A 89 -0.44 7.11 9.40
CA GLY A 89 -1.50 8.11 9.63
C GLY A 89 -1.92 8.87 8.36
N GLU A 90 -0.98 9.21 7.48
CA GLU A 90 -1.29 9.88 6.20
C GLU A 90 -2.07 8.96 5.26
N LEU A 91 -1.64 7.69 5.16
CA LEU A 91 -2.32 6.68 4.35
C LEU A 91 -3.75 6.46 4.85
N VAL A 92 -3.95 6.28 6.16
CA VAL A 92 -5.27 6.08 6.76
C VAL A 92 -6.21 7.28 6.51
N LYS A 93 -5.66 8.49 6.49
CA LYS A 93 -6.43 9.70 6.21
C LYS A 93 -6.91 9.77 4.76
N GLU A 94 -6.09 9.33 3.82
CA GLU A 94 -6.42 9.35 2.38
C GLU A 94 -7.23 8.13 1.94
N TYR A 95 -7.01 6.98 2.59
CA TYR A 95 -7.66 5.71 2.32
C TYR A 95 -8.39 5.15 3.55
N PRO A 96 -9.40 5.85 4.09
CA PRO A 96 -10.09 5.43 5.32
C PRO A 96 -10.84 4.11 5.18
N ASP A 97 -11.13 3.68 3.94
CA ASP A 97 -11.80 2.40 3.67
C ASP A 97 -10.94 1.19 4.07
N ILE A 98 -9.61 1.34 4.17
CA ILE A 98 -8.73 0.26 4.66
C ILE A 98 -9.10 -0.15 6.10
N VAL A 99 -9.45 0.82 6.95
CA VAL A 99 -9.86 0.59 8.33
C VAL A 99 -11.18 -0.19 8.37
N LYS A 100 -12.10 0.11 7.45
CA LYS A 100 -13.37 -0.61 7.34
C LYS A 100 -13.16 -2.04 6.88
N GLN A 101 -12.29 -2.25 5.89
CA GLN A 101 -11.95 -3.58 5.37
C GLN A 101 -11.32 -4.45 6.47
N ILE A 102 -10.35 -3.93 7.22
CA ILE A 102 -9.74 -4.64 8.35
C ILE A 102 -10.79 -4.99 9.41
N LYS A 103 -11.71 -4.07 9.73
CA LYS A 103 -12.82 -4.36 10.64
C LYS A 103 -13.74 -5.46 10.11
N GLU A 104 -14.13 -5.38 8.84
CA GLU A 104 -15.01 -6.38 8.21
C GLU A 104 -14.36 -7.76 8.25
N GLU A 105 -13.08 -7.85 7.93
CA GLU A 105 -12.29 -9.09 7.99
C GLU A 105 -12.26 -9.63 9.43
N PHE A 106 -12.06 -8.77 10.43
CA PHE A 106 -12.05 -9.17 11.84
C PHE A 106 -13.37 -9.81 12.29
N PHE A 107 -14.52 -9.27 11.87
CA PHE A 107 -15.83 -9.74 12.34
C PHE A 107 -16.45 -10.85 11.48
N THR A 108 -16.15 -10.88 10.20
CA THR A 108 -16.86 -11.68 9.18
C THR A 108 -15.96 -12.48 8.25
N GLY A 109 -14.65 -12.22 8.28
CA GLY A 109 -13.67 -12.89 7.44
C GLY A 109 -13.42 -14.35 7.82
N ASP A 110 -12.65 -15.02 6.98
CA ASP A 110 -12.25 -16.42 7.18
C ASP A 110 -11.39 -16.59 8.45
N PHE A 111 -10.78 -15.49 8.92
CA PHE A 111 -9.96 -15.41 10.12
C PHE A 111 -10.73 -15.18 11.42
N LYS A 112 -12.07 -15.26 11.46
CA LYS A 112 -12.82 -15.12 12.70
C LYS A 112 -12.47 -16.23 13.71
N ASN A 113 -11.46 -15.97 14.53
CA ASN A 113 -10.90 -16.87 15.51
C ASN A 113 -10.64 -16.08 16.81
N PRO A 114 -11.06 -16.58 17.98
CA PRO A 114 -10.72 -15.99 19.27
C PRO A 114 -9.22 -15.70 19.48
N GLY A 115 -8.34 -16.40 18.75
CA GLY A 115 -6.89 -16.14 18.78
C GLY A 115 -6.46 -14.78 18.24
N TRP A 116 -7.32 -14.07 17.51
CA TRP A 116 -7.07 -12.72 17.00
C TRP A 116 -7.75 -11.62 17.81
N GLU A 117 -8.43 -11.99 18.90
CA GLU A 117 -9.11 -11.07 19.80
C GLU A 117 -8.20 -10.79 21.01
N ASN A 118 -7.94 -9.52 21.27
CA ASN A 118 -7.21 -9.07 22.44
C ASN A 118 -8.09 -9.11 23.71
N GLU A 119 -7.49 -8.83 24.87
CA GLU A 119 -8.17 -8.93 26.18
C GLU A 119 -9.42 -8.04 26.35
N VAL A 120 -9.64 -7.06 25.47
CA VAL A 120 -10.78 -6.14 25.52
C VAL A 120 -11.79 -6.33 24.39
N GLY A 121 -11.61 -7.38 23.59
CA GLY A 121 -12.50 -7.81 22.54
C GLY A 121 -12.25 -7.21 21.16
N TYR A 122 -11.08 -6.62 20.95
CA TYR A 122 -10.66 -5.92 19.73
C TYR A 122 -9.57 -6.71 18.99
N PRO A 123 -9.29 -6.43 17.71
CA PRO A 123 -8.25 -7.15 16.99
C PRO A 123 -6.89 -7.03 17.68
N MET A 124 -6.12 -8.11 17.67
CA MET A 124 -4.70 -8.08 17.99
C MET A 124 -3.94 -7.21 16.99
N GLU A 125 -2.82 -6.63 17.42
CA GLU A 125 -2.00 -5.76 16.58
C GLU A 125 -1.43 -6.54 15.38
N GLU A 126 -0.98 -7.78 15.61
CA GLU A 126 -0.53 -8.70 14.56
C GLU A 126 -1.62 -8.95 13.49
N PHE A 127 -2.89 -9.06 13.88
CA PHE A 127 -3.99 -9.19 12.92
C PHE A 127 -4.12 -7.95 12.04
N ILE A 128 -4.00 -6.76 12.64
CA ILE A 128 -4.08 -5.50 11.90
C ILE A 128 -2.91 -5.40 10.91
N ASP A 129 -1.70 -5.77 11.34
CA ASP A 129 -0.50 -5.75 10.49
C ASP A 129 -0.65 -6.70 9.30
N ASP A 130 -1.12 -7.93 9.53
CA ASP A 130 -1.34 -8.93 8.48
C ASP A 130 -2.34 -8.40 7.45
N CYS A 131 -3.53 -7.95 7.87
CA CYS A 131 -4.51 -7.39 6.94
C CYS A 131 -3.97 -6.15 6.22
N PHE A 132 -3.25 -5.27 6.91
CA PHE A 132 -2.69 -4.07 6.29
C PHE A 132 -1.63 -4.40 5.24
N SER A 133 -0.85 -5.46 5.44
CA SER A 133 0.15 -5.93 4.49
C SER A 133 -0.44 -6.40 3.16
N ASP A 134 -1.70 -6.86 3.14
CA ASP A 134 -2.39 -7.24 1.92
C ASP A 134 -2.87 -6.01 1.11
N PHE A 135 -3.30 -4.95 1.80
CA PHE A 135 -3.89 -3.77 1.15
C PHE A 135 -2.84 -2.73 0.73
N SER A 136 -1.81 -2.53 1.55
CA SER A 136 -0.84 -1.45 1.40
C SER A 136 0.02 -1.47 0.12
N PRO A 137 0.42 -2.62 -0.45
CA PRO A 137 1.24 -2.65 -1.68
C PRO A 137 0.54 -1.96 -2.84
N SER A 138 -0.74 -2.30 -3.07
CA SER A 138 -1.53 -1.72 -4.16
C SER A 138 -1.72 -0.20 -4.06
N ILE A 139 -1.69 0.35 -2.83
CA ILE A 139 -1.76 1.78 -2.57
C ILE A 139 -0.42 2.43 -2.89
N LEU A 140 0.69 1.80 -2.45
CA LEU A 140 2.04 2.28 -2.71
C LEU A 140 2.36 2.30 -4.21
N ASP A 141 1.96 1.26 -4.95
CA ASP A 141 2.11 1.18 -6.41
C ASP A 141 1.46 2.38 -7.11
N ARG A 142 0.20 2.68 -6.75
CA ARG A 142 -0.54 3.81 -7.33
C ARG A 142 0.09 5.15 -6.96
N TYR A 143 0.54 5.26 -5.71
CA TYR A 143 1.21 6.46 -5.19
C TYR A 143 2.49 6.76 -5.98
N ILE A 144 3.37 5.77 -6.13
CA ILE A 144 4.63 5.89 -6.88
C ILE A 144 4.34 6.14 -8.36
N GLY A 145 3.42 5.39 -8.97
CA GLY A 145 3.05 5.56 -10.37
C GLY A 145 2.55 6.96 -10.71
N LYS A 146 1.78 7.58 -9.81
CA LYS A 146 1.34 8.98 -9.95
C LYS A 146 2.53 9.95 -9.94
N ILE A 147 3.47 9.79 -8.99
CA ILE A 147 4.65 10.65 -8.90
C ILE A 147 5.53 10.50 -10.13
N VAL A 148 5.81 9.26 -10.57
CA VAL A 148 6.60 8.98 -11.79
C VAL A 148 6.00 9.68 -13.01
N THR A 149 4.69 9.52 -13.21
CA THR A 149 3.99 10.13 -14.35
C THR A 149 4.12 11.65 -14.32
N GLN A 150 3.84 12.26 -13.17
CA GLN A 150 3.93 13.71 -13.00
C GLN A 150 5.35 14.24 -13.25
N GLN A 151 6.37 13.60 -12.66
CA GLN A 151 7.75 14.03 -12.81
C GLN A 151 8.28 13.89 -14.24
N ILE A 152 7.82 12.89 -15.00
CA ILE A 152 8.17 12.75 -16.42
C ILE A 152 7.50 13.83 -17.25
N ASP A 153 6.23 14.12 -17.01
CA ASP A 153 5.49 15.16 -17.72
C ASP A 153 6.10 16.55 -17.51
N GLU A 154 6.59 16.83 -16.30
CA GLU A 154 7.23 18.09 -15.91
C GLU A 154 8.74 18.16 -16.23
N SER A 155 9.34 17.06 -16.71
CA SER A 155 10.79 16.97 -16.91
C SER A 155 11.30 17.73 -18.13
N GLU A 156 12.06 18.80 -17.90
CA GLU A 156 12.79 19.53 -18.94
C GLU A 156 13.82 18.65 -19.69
N LYS A 157 14.34 17.60 -19.04
CA LYS A 157 15.31 16.67 -19.64
C LYS A 157 14.66 15.77 -20.69
N LEU A 158 13.36 15.51 -20.56
CA LEU A 158 12.60 14.59 -21.41
C LEU A 158 11.58 15.31 -22.31
N LYS A 159 11.58 16.64 -22.35
CA LYS A 159 10.57 17.43 -23.08
C LYS A 159 10.49 17.18 -24.58
N ASN A 160 11.56 16.69 -25.19
CA ASN A 160 11.64 16.45 -26.64
C ASN A 160 11.16 15.03 -27.02
N LEU A 161 10.83 14.18 -26.03
CA LEU A 161 10.27 12.87 -26.29
C LEU A 161 8.85 12.99 -26.84
N SER A 162 8.54 12.14 -27.82
CA SER A 162 7.17 11.90 -28.28
C SER A 162 6.30 11.28 -27.19
N ASP A 163 4.98 11.33 -27.36
CA ASP A 163 4.03 10.72 -26.39
C ASP A 163 4.30 9.22 -26.20
N LYS A 164 4.70 8.52 -27.27
CA LYS A 164 5.10 7.11 -27.20
C LYS A 164 6.33 6.95 -26.31
N GLU A 165 7.39 7.71 -26.56
CA GLU A 165 8.64 7.65 -25.79
C GLU A 165 8.45 8.08 -24.33
N LYS A 166 7.53 9.02 -24.05
CA LYS A 166 7.16 9.37 -22.68
C LYS A 166 6.47 8.22 -21.96
N GLY A 167 5.52 7.55 -22.61
CA GLY A 167 4.89 6.36 -22.03
C GLY A 167 5.90 5.25 -21.73
N GLU A 168 6.91 5.10 -22.60
CA GLU A 168 8.00 4.16 -22.38
C GLU A 168 8.92 4.56 -21.22
N ALA A 169 9.24 5.85 -21.11
CA ALA A 169 10.00 6.40 -20.00
C ALA A 169 9.25 6.21 -18.67
N VAL A 170 7.93 6.39 -18.64
CA VAL A 170 7.10 6.14 -17.45
C VAL A 170 7.23 4.70 -17.00
N ALA A 171 7.05 3.74 -17.92
CA ALA A 171 7.17 2.33 -17.57
C ALA A 171 8.58 1.98 -17.07
N PHE A 172 9.62 2.48 -17.72
CA PHE A 172 11.01 2.22 -17.34
C PHE A 172 11.37 2.81 -15.97
N VAL A 173 11.09 4.11 -15.77
CA VAL A 173 11.42 4.81 -14.51
C VAL A 173 10.61 4.23 -13.36
N TYR A 174 9.33 3.94 -13.58
CA TYR A 174 8.48 3.27 -12.58
C TYR A 174 9.12 1.95 -12.14
N GLN A 175 9.60 1.14 -13.08
CA GLN A 175 10.23 -0.14 -12.78
C GLN A 175 11.54 0.01 -12.01
N GLU A 176 12.44 0.92 -12.42
CA GLU A 176 13.68 1.15 -11.66
C GLU A 176 13.39 1.60 -10.22
N VAL A 177 12.37 2.44 -10.02
CA VAL A 177 11.98 2.90 -8.69
C VAL A 177 11.32 1.79 -7.88
N MET A 178 10.40 1.03 -8.47
CA MET A 178 9.72 -0.08 -7.78
C MET A 178 10.70 -1.19 -7.40
N ASP A 179 11.62 -1.57 -8.29
CA ASP A 179 12.68 -2.53 -7.97
C ASP A 179 13.48 -2.09 -6.74
N TYR A 180 13.82 -0.80 -6.64
CA TYR A 180 14.51 -0.27 -5.46
C TYR A 180 13.62 -0.33 -4.21
N VAL A 181 12.35 0.05 -4.32
CA VAL A 181 11.38 0.06 -3.22
C VAL A 181 11.19 -1.35 -2.65
N GLU A 182 10.98 -2.34 -3.51
CA GLU A 182 10.81 -3.74 -3.14
C GLU A 182 12.09 -4.32 -2.51
N MET A 183 13.26 -4.05 -3.09
CA MET A 183 14.54 -4.58 -2.59
C MET A 183 15.00 -3.93 -1.28
N SER A 184 14.70 -2.64 -1.08
CA SER A 184 15.13 -1.90 0.10
C SER A 184 14.13 -2.02 1.26
N GLY A 185 12.83 -2.07 0.97
CA GLY A 185 11.76 -1.97 1.97
C GLY A 185 11.75 -0.62 2.71
N GLU A 186 12.51 0.37 2.24
CA GLU A 186 12.73 1.61 2.98
C GLU A 186 11.76 2.74 2.61
N VAL A 187 11.03 2.61 1.50
CA VAL A 187 10.13 3.66 1.01
C VAL A 187 8.73 3.40 1.54
N LYS A 188 8.15 4.39 2.21
CA LYS A 188 6.79 4.32 2.74
C LYS A 188 5.86 5.32 2.06
N TYR A 189 4.55 5.07 2.17
CA TYR A 189 3.54 6.04 1.76
C TYR A 189 3.75 7.38 2.47
N GLY A 190 3.58 8.49 1.75
CA GLY A 190 3.76 9.85 2.26
C GLY A 190 5.20 10.38 2.16
N GLU A 191 6.19 9.54 1.85
CA GLU A 191 7.58 9.98 1.65
C GLU A 191 7.82 10.59 0.25
N GLU A 192 7.02 11.58 -0.13
CA GLU A 192 6.96 12.14 -1.49
C GLU A 192 8.34 12.63 -1.98
N GLU A 193 9.06 13.39 -1.16
CA GLU A 193 10.40 13.89 -1.48
C GLU A 193 11.43 12.77 -1.69
N LYS A 194 11.26 11.62 -1.02
CA LYS A 194 12.13 10.46 -1.22
C LYS A 194 11.84 9.81 -2.56
N VAL A 195 10.57 9.62 -2.89
CA VAL A 195 10.15 9.07 -4.19
C VAL A 195 10.56 9.99 -5.33
N ILE A 196 10.32 11.30 -5.21
CA ILE A 196 10.73 12.29 -6.23
C ILE A 196 12.24 12.21 -6.50
N ARG A 197 13.08 12.13 -5.46
CA ARG A 197 14.54 12.00 -5.65
C ARG A 197 14.91 10.73 -6.43
N LEU A 198 14.32 9.58 -6.08
CA LEU A 198 14.55 8.32 -6.81
C LEU A 198 14.14 8.44 -8.28
N VAL A 199 12.99 9.07 -8.53
CA VAL A 199 12.46 9.32 -9.88
C VAL A 199 13.38 10.27 -10.66
N GLU A 200 13.82 11.38 -10.07
CA GLU A 200 14.73 12.34 -10.70
C GLU A 200 16.09 11.71 -11.03
N ASP A 201 16.62 10.84 -10.17
CA ASP A 201 17.86 10.10 -10.41
C ASP A 201 17.71 9.14 -11.60
N SER A 202 16.61 8.37 -11.65
CA SER A 202 16.30 7.49 -12.77
C SER A 202 16.10 8.27 -14.08
N ILE A 203 15.33 9.37 -14.08
CA ILE A 203 15.18 10.28 -15.23
C ILE A 203 16.55 10.81 -15.69
N SER A 204 17.41 11.20 -14.75
CA SER A 204 18.75 11.72 -15.07
C SER A 204 19.64 10.66 -15.70
N ASN A 205 19.55 9.41 -15.24
CA ASN A 205 20.28 8.29 -15.81
C ASN A 205 19.76 7.95 -17.21
N LEU A 206 18.44 7.94 -17.40
CA LEU A 206 17.83 7.75 -18.71
C LEU A 206 18.27 8.83 -19.71
N ALA A 207 18.21 10.11 -19.33
CA ALA A 207 18.63 11.22 -20.17
C ALA A 207 20.12 11.16 -20.57
N LYS A 208 20.99 10.61 -19.69
CA LYS A 208 22.41 10.40 -20.00
C LYS A 208 22.63 9.23 -20.98
N ARG A 209 21.88 8.13 -20.81
CA ARG A 209 21.98 6.94 -21.68
C ARG A 209 21.40 7.23 -23.07
N GLY A 210 20.34 8.02 -23.15
CA GLY A 210 19.68 8.39 -24.40
C GLY A 210 18.89 7.26 -25.05
N LYS A 211 18.83 6.08 -24.43
CA LYS A 211 18.05 4.92 -24.86
C LYS A 211 17.50 4.18 -23.65
N ILE A 212 16.29 3.64 -23.80
CA ILE A 212 15.64 2.77 -22.82
C ILE A 212 16.10 1.33 -23.10
N GLU A 213 16.76 0.70 -22.13
CA GLU A 213 17.19 -0.70 -22.22
C GLU A 213 16.74 -1.45 -20.96
N PHE A 214 15.93 -2.49 -21.16
CA PHE A 214 15.46 -3.40 -20.13
C PHE A 214 16.46 -4.53 -19.91
N SER A 215 16.36 -5.22 -18.75
CA SER A 215 17.21 -6.38 -18.49
C SER A 215 17.03 -7.46 -19.56
N GLU A 216 18.15 -7.91 -20.14
CA GLU A 216 18.15 -9.01 -21.09
C GLU A 216 18.21 -10.40 -20.44
N GLU A 217 18.23 -10.46 -19.11
CA GLU A 217 18.20 -11.73 -18.36
C GLU A 217 16.95 -12.53 -18.71
N TYR A 218 15.81 -11.85 -18.89
CA TYR A 218 14.52 -12.46 -19.23
C TYR A 218 14.12 -12.19 -20.67
N LEU A 219 13.39 -13.14 -21.28
CA LEU A 219 12.94 -13.05 -22.66
C LEU A 219 12.14 -11.76 -22.94
N VAL A 220 11.25 -11.37 -22.01
CA VAL A 220 10.40 -10.18 -22.20
C VAL A 220 11.25 -8.91 -22.33
N GLY A 221 12.22 -8.69 -21.44
CA GLY A 221 13.07 -7.50 -21.50
C GLY A 221 13.95 -7.49 -22.76
N ARG A 222 14.49 -8.65 -23.16
CA ARG A 222 15.19 -8.78 -24.45
C ARG A 222 14.30 -8.47 -25.65
N LEU A 223 13.05 -8.97 -25.66
CA LEU A 223 12.11 -8.66 -26.75
C LEU A 223 11.76 -7.18 -26.79
N VAL A 224 11.56 -6.52 -25.65
CA VAL A 224 11.33 -5.08 -25.59
C VAL A 224 12.49 -4.31 -26.24
N ASN A 225 13.75 -4.70 -25.95
CA ASN A 225 14.93 -4.07 -26.52
C ASN A 225 15.06 -4.32 -28.03
N ILE A 226 14.78 -5.55 -28.50
CA ILE A 226 14.83 -5.92 -29.93
C ILE A 226 13.79 -5.12 -30.73
N LEU A 227 12.58 -4.98 -30.18
CA LEU A 227 11.47 -4.32 -30.85
C LEU A 227 11.60 -2.79 -30.87
N ASP A 228 12.63 -2.23 -30.27
CA ASP A 228 12.97 -0.80 -30.36
C ASP A 228 13.76 -0.46 -31.64
N ASP A 229 14.34 -1.46 -32.31
CA ASP A 229 15.19 -1.28 -33.48
C ASP A 229 14.67 -2.06 -34.70
N ASP A 230 14.53 -1.37 -35.84
CA ASP A 230 14.02 -1.96 -37.08
C ASP A 230 14.88 -3.13 -37.58
N ALA A 231 16.21 -3.02 -37.45
CA ALA A 231 17.14 -4.02 -37.96
C ALA A 231 17.18 -5.26 -37.06
N GLU A 232 17.16 -5.09 -35.74
CA GLU A 232 17.03 -6.19 -34.78
C GLU A 232 15.67 -6.89 -34.92
N THR A 233 14.58 -6.12 -35.07
CA THR A 233 13.24 -6.67 -35.33
C THR A 233 13.22 -7.47 -36.63
N ALA A 234 13.82 -6.95 -37.70
CA ALA A 234 13.93 -7.69 -38.96
C ALA A 234 14.74 -8.99 -38.81
N ARG A 235 15.79 -9.01 -37.96
CA ARG A 235 16.57 -10.22 -37.70
C ARG A 235 15.79 -11.29 -36.95
N ILE A 236 15.00 -10.93 -35.94
CA ILE A 236 14.19 -11.93 -35.23
C ILE A 236 13.08 -12.47 -36.13
N ILE A 237 12.43 -11.62 -36.93
CA ILE A 237 11.45 -12.05 -37.94
C ILE A 237 12.11 -12.98 -38.97
N SER A 238 13.33 -12.68 -39.41
CA SER A 238 14.08 -13.53 -40.34
C SER A 238 14.43 -14.89 -39.75
N THR A 239 14.82 -14.92 -38.48
CA THR A 239 15.07 -16.17 -37.75
C THR A 239 13.80 -17.01 -37.63
N LEU A 240 12.67 -16.39 -37.26
CA LEU A 240 11.36 -17.05 -37.19
C LEU A 240 10.91 -17.56 -38.57
N SER A 241 11.02 -16.73 -39.60
CA SER A 241 10.65 -17.08 -40.97
C SER A 241 11.48 -18.27 -41.48
N LEU A 242 12.79 -18.28 -41.20
CA LEU A 242 13.67 -19.37 -41.58
C LEU A 242 13.27 -20.67 -40.87
N ASN A 243 13.03 -20.62 -39.56
CA ASN A 243 12.64 -21.79 -38.77
C ASN A 243 11.27 -22.36 -39.17
N LEU A 244 10.31 -21.49 -39.48
CA LEU A 244 8.92 -21.89 -39.76
C LEU A 244 8.66 -22.21 -41.24
N THR A 245 9.40 -21.58 -42.16
CA THR A 245 9.11 -21.67 -43.61
C THR A 245 10.30 -22.13 -44.44
N GLY A 246 11.49 -22.27 -43.84
CA GLY A 246 12.74 -22.56 -44.54
C GLY A 246 13.29 -21.40 -45.38
N LYS A 247 12.73 -20.19 -45.23
CA LYS A 247 13.12 -19.00 -46.01
C LYS A 247 13.39 -17.82 -45.08
N ALA A 248 14.46 -17.09 -45.33
CA ALA A 248 14.77 -15.87 -44.59
C ALA A 248 13.83 -14.72 -45.00
N PHE A 249 13.45 -13.89 -44.03
CA PHE A 249 12.76 -12.62 -44.26
C PHE A 249 13.77 -11.53 -44.64
N SER A 250 13.36 -10.62 -45.54
CA SER A 250 14.14 -9.44 -45.92
C SER A 250 13.21 -8.24 -46.14
N PRO A 251 13.43 -7.10 -45.45
CA PRO A 251 12.62 -5.90 -45.62
C PRO A 251 12.96 -5.08 -46.89
N LEU A 252 13.97 -5.50 -47.67
CA LEU A 252 14.47 -4.75 -48.85
C LEU A 252 13.44 -4.62 -49.98
N PHE A 253 12.53 -5.58 -50.12
CA PHE A 253 11.58 -5.66 -51.24
C PHE A 253 10.10 -5.63 -50.78
N GLY A 254 9.85 -5.30 -49.51
CA GLY A 254 8.53 -5.29 -48.88
C GLY A 254 8.57 -5.88 -47.46
N GLY A 255 7.47 -5.75 -46.70
CA GLY A 255 7.34 -6.34 -45.36
C GLY A 255 7.68 -5.39 -44.20
N LYS A 256 7.77 -4.08 -44.45
CA LYS A 256 7.88 -3.08 -43.38
C LYS A 256 6.66 -3.11 -42.46
N GLU A 257 5.49 -3.38 -43.02
CA GLU A 257 4.25 -3.55 -42.28
C GLU A 257 4.34 -4.69 -41.26
N LEU A 258 5.09 -5.76 -41.57
CA LEU A 258 5.31 -6.85 -40.63
C LEU A 258 6.25 -6.44 -39.48
N ILE A 259 7.27 -5.62 -39.76
CA ILE A 259 8.12 -5.04 -38.71
C ILE A 259 7.29 -4.15 -37.80
N GLU A 260 6.49 -3.23 -38.37
CA GLU A 260 5.61 -2.34 -37.61
C GLU A 260 4.62 -3.12 -36.73
N ILE A 261 4.03 -4.21 -37.25
CA ILE A 261 3.15 -5.10 -36.47
C ILE A 261 3.89 -5.74 -35.30
N PHE A 262 5.12 -6.21 -35.50
CA PHE A 262 5.91 -6.78 -34.42
C PHE A 262 6.24 -5.71 -33.36
N GLN A 263 6.70 -4.54 -33.79
CA GLN A 263 7.04 -3.43 -32.89
C GLN A 263 5.82 -2.88 -32.14
N ALA A 264 4.61 -3.01 -32.70
CA ALA A 264 3.38 -2.64 -32.02
C ALA A 264 3.12 -3.47 -30.74
N MET A 265 3.77 -4.62 -30.57
CA MET A 265 3.72 -5.42 -29.34
C MET A 265 4.55 -4.81 -28.20
N ARG A 266 5.52 -3.93 -28.51
CA ARG A 266 6.49 -3.42 -27.53
C ARG A 266 5.84 -2.75 -26.30
N PRO A 267 4.83 -1.87 -26.43
CA PRO A 267 4.17 -1.29 -25.25
C PRO A 267 3.48 -2.34 -24.36
N ALA A 268 2.88 -3.37 -24.96
CA ALA A 268 2.26 -4.45 -24.22
C ALA A 268 3.29 -5.31 -23.47
N LEU A 269 4.46 -5.55 -24.09
CA LEU A 269 5.56 -6.27 -23.45
C LEU A 269 6.20 -5.47 -22.31
N MET A 270 6.31 -4.15 -22.45
CA MET A 270 6.78 -3.27 -21.37
C MET A 270 5.84 -3.29 -20.18
N LYS A 271 4.53 -3.23 -20.45
CA LYS A 271 3.51 -3.38 -19.40
C LYS A 271 3.61 -4.75 -18.74
N LEU A 272 3.72 -5.82 -19.52
CA LEU A 272 3.87 -7.18 -19.00
C LEU A 272 5.13 -7.35 -18.15
N TYR A 273 6.27 -6.78 -18.59
CA TYR A 273 7.51 -6.76 -17.83
C TYR A 273 7.29 -6.05 -16.49
N ALA A 274 6.55 -4.94 -16.50
CA ALA A 274 6.32 -4.13 -15.31
C ALA A 274 5.33 -4.73 -14.30
N GLU A 275 4.39 -5.56 -14.76
CA GLU A 275 3.39 -6.21 -13.91
C GLU A 275 3.88 -7.54 -13.30
N LYS A 276 5.09 -7.99 -13.64
CA LYS A 276 5.60 -9.30 -13.24
C LYS A 276 6.81 -9.17 -12.34
N SER A 277 6.76 -9.84 -11.19
CA SER A 277 7.92 -9.97 -10.31
C SER A 277 9.04 -10.77 -10.98
N ARG A 278 10.27 -10.58 -10.51
CA ARG A 278 11.44 -11.32 -11.02
C ARG A 278 11.29 -12.83 -10.86
N ASP A 279 10.67 -13.27 -9.76
CA ASP A 279 10.40 -14.69 -9.50
C ASP A 279 9.38 -15.26 -10.52
N GLU A 280 8.31 -14.51 -10.81
CA GLU A 280 7.34 -14.92 -11.84
C GLU A 280 7.98 -15.00 -13.23
N LEU A 281 8.85 -14.05 -13.60
CA LEU A 281 9.56 -14.08 -14.88
C LEU A 281 10.58 -15.24 -14.93
N TYR A 282 11.21 -15.57 -13.79
CA TYR A 282 12.13 -16.69 -13.69
C TYR A 282 11.41 -18.04 -13.87
N ASP A 283 10.17 -18.16 -13.39
CA ASP A 283 9.37 -19.37 -13.58
C ASP A 283 9.00 -19.66 -15.05
N TRP A 284 9.24 -18.73 -15.98
CA TRP A 284 8.98 -18.94 -17.41
C TRP A 284 10.09 -19.70 -18.12
N PHE A 285 11.26 -19.85 -17.48
CA PHE A 285 12.31 -20.70 -18.02
C PHE A 285 11.93 -22.18 -17.88
N GLU A 286 12.16 -22.98 -18.94
CA GLU A 286 12.11 -24.43 -18.81
C GLU A 286 13.13 -24.89 -17.75
N LYS A 287 12.65 -25.69 -16.78
CA LYS A 287 13.47 -26.29 -15.71
C LYS A 287 14.03 -27.64 -16.16
#